data_AF-A0A9P3J010-F1
#
_entry.id   AF-A0A9P3J010-F1
#
_cell.length_a   1.000
_cell.length_b   1.000
_cell.length_c   1.000
_cell.angle_alpha   90.00
_cell.angle_beta   90.00
_cell.angle_gamma   90.00
#
_symmetry.space_group_name_H-M   'P 1'
#
loop_
_entity.id
_entity.type
_entity.pdbx_description
1 polymer ?
#
loop_
_entity_poly.entity_id
_entity_poly.type
_entity_poly.pdbx_seq_one_letter_code
_entity_poly.pdbx_strand_id
1 'polypeptide(L)'
;MVRQFRPTVLAAVAAATGADIRGGEEGVQLTGDLDAAFTYELCAGLVDKPGKDLRQIAKEEIAEETGYDVPLDSLQVVTAALTSVGISGAKQTLFYAQVNEGQRIHAGGGKEDEGEAIDVVGLPLSQLDAFIADVDLPKSPGGLFGVAWFKATVLPTLKNKN
;
A
#
# COMPACT_ATOMS: atom_id res chain seq x y z
N MET A 1 4.38 4.47 1.69
CA MET A 1 3.48 3.30 1.64
C MET A 1 2.13 3.75 2.18
N VAL A 2 1.11 2.92 2.12
CA VAL A 2 -0.23 3.26 2.61
C VAL A 2 -0.66 2.28 3.69
N ARG A 3 -1.57 2.71 4.57
CA ARG A 3 -2.23 1.88 5.56
C ARG A 3 -3.73 2.12 5.50
N GLN A 4 -4.52 1.05 5.48
CA GLN A 4 -5.97 1.17 5.39
C GLN A 4 -6.67 -0.02 6.04
N PHE A 5 -7.91 0.19 6.48
CA PHE A 5 -8.74 -0.85 7.05
C PHE A 5 -9.22 -1.81 5.96
N ARG A 6 -9.12 -3.13 6.20
CA ARG A 6 -9.62 -4.16 5.28
C ARG A 6 -10.69 -5.01 5.98
N PRO A 7 -11.97 -4.92 5.58
CA PRO A 7 -13.03 -5.73 6.18
C PRO A 7 -12.77 -7.24 6.12
N THR A 8 -12.13 -7.71 5.05
CA THR A 8 -11.75 -9.12 4.89
C THR A 8 -10.68 -9.55 5.89
N VAL A 9 -9.77 -8.65 6.26
CA VAL A 9 -8.75 -8.90 7.30
C VAL A 9 -9.40 -8.89 8.67
N LEU A 10 -10.32 -7.95 8.95
CA LEU A 10 -11.12 -7.98 10.18
C LEU A 10 -11.82 -9.33 10.37
N ALA A 11 -12.51 -9.82 9.33
CA ALA A 11 -13.21 -11.10 9.38
C ALA A 11 -12.24 -12.27 9.64
N ALA A 12 -11.07 -12.26 9.02
CA ALA A 12 -10.04 -13.28 9.23
C ALA A 12 -9.48 -13.24 10.66
N VAL A 13 -9.19 -12.06 11.20
CA VAL A 13 -8.70 -11.86 12.56
C VAL A 13 -9.74 -12.34 13.58
N ALA A 14 -11.00 -11.96 13.41
CA ALA A 14 -12.08 -12.42 14.28
C ALA A 14 -12.24 -13.93 14.27
N ALA A 15 -12.21 -14.55 13.08
CA ALA A 15 -12.28 -16.01 12.95
C ALA A 15 -11.09 -16.73 13.60
N ALA A 16 -9.87 -16.16 13.49
CA ALA A 16 -8.67 -16.74 14.07
C ALA A 16 -8.60 -16.60 15.60
N THR A 17 -9.17 -15.53 16.15
CA THR A 17 -9.06 -15.19 17.59
C THR A 17 -10.32 -15.53 18.39
N GLY A 18 -11.44 -15.80 17.72
CA GLY A 18 -12.76 -15.92 18.34
C GLY A 18 -13.35 -14.57 18.80
N ALA A 19 -12.79 -13.44 18.32
CA ALA A 19 -13.31 -12.12 18.65
C ALA A 19 -14.69 -11.87 18.01
N ASP A 20 -15.56 -11.17 18.72
CA ASP A 20 -16.90 -10.82 18.27
C ASP A 20 -16.85 -9.50 17.49
N ILE A 21 -17.50 -9.46 16.33
CA ILE A 21 -17.62 -8.26 15.49
C ILE A 21 -19.04 -7.73 15.64
N ARG A 22 -19.17 -6.50 16.13
CA ARG A 22 -20.47 -5.81 16.26
C ARG A 22 -20.48 -4.56 15.41
N GLY A 23 -21.50 -4.41 14.57
CA GLY A 23 -21.78 -3.16 13.88
C GLY A 23 -22.84 -2.35 14.63
N GLY A 24 -22.67 -1.04 14.70
CA GLY A 24 -23.67 -0.11 15.25
C GLY A 24 -23.57 1.27 14.60
N GLU A 25 -24.39 2.21 15.06
CA GLU A 25 -24.39 3.61 14.56
C GLU A 25 -23.04 4.31 14.79
N GLU A 26 -22.27 3.88 15.78
CA GLU A 26 -20.92 4.39 16.10
C GLU A 26 -19.79 3.67 15.31
N GLY A 27 -20.14 2.77 14.39
CA GLY A 27 -19.18 2.03 13.57
C GLY A 27 -19.00 0.55 13.95
N VAL A 28 -17.88 -0.03 13.55
CA VAL A 28 -17.55 -1.44 13.78
C VAL A 28 -16.71 -1.58 15.05
N GLN A 29 -17.16 -2.41 15.98
CA GLN A 29 -16.46 -2.78 17.20
C GLN A 29 -15.98 -4.23 17.11
N LEU A 30 -14.72 -4.47 17.48
CA LEU A 30 -14.15 -5.78 17.69
C LEU A 30 -13.93 -5.95 19.20
N THR A 31 -14.22 -7.12 19.79
CA THR A 31 -13.87 -7.40 21.20
C THR A 31 -12.36 -7.61 21.41
N GLY A 32 -11.53 -7.00 20.57
CA GLY A 32 -10.07 -7.09 20.48
C GLY A 32 -9.50 -5.85 19.77
N ASP A 33 -8.23 -5.92 19.36
CA ASP A 33 -7.56 -4.78 18.73
C ASP A 33 -8.01 -4.58 17.28
N LEU A 34 -8.72 -3.48 17.02
CA LEU A 34 -9.17 -3.13 15.68
C LEU A 34 -8.01 -2.78 14.74
N ASP A 35 -6.85 -2.37 15.28
CA ASP A 35 -5.67 -2.06 14.46
C ASP A 35 -5.14 -3.29 13.72
N ALA A 36 -5.42 -4.50 14.21
CA ALA A 36 -5.07 -5.76 13.54
C ALA A 36 -5.83 -5.96 12.20
N ALA A 37 -6.88 -5.19 11.95
CA ALA A 37 -7.62 -5.20 10.68
C ALA A 37 -7.07 -4.19 9.65
N PHE A 38 -6.09 -3.36 10.03
CA PHE A 38 -5.41 -2.45 9.11
C PHE A 38 -4.19 -3.11 8.51
N THR A 39 -4.02 -2.94 7.21
CA THR A 39 -2.91 -3.51 6.45
C THR A 39 -1.96 -2.44 5.96
N TYR A 40 -0.67 -2.72 6.00
CA TYR A 40 0.36 -1.93 5.32
C TYR A 40 0.52 -2.44 3.89
N GLU A 41 0.35 -1.53 2.94
CA GLU A 41 0.26 -1.84 1.52
C GLU A 41 1.07 -0.83 0.69
N LEU A 42 1.31 -1.15 -0.58
CA LEU A 42 1.79 -0.16 -1.53
C LEU A 42 0.62 0.66 -2.04
N CYS A 43 0.88 1.91 -2.42
CA CYS A 43 -0.08 2.69 -3.19
C CYS A 43 -0.43 1.94 -4.48
N ALA A 44 -1.71 1.79 -4.78
CA ALA A 44 -2.19 0.98 -5.89
C ALA A 44 -3.64 1.30 -6.24
N GLY A 45 -3.93 1.32 -7.55
CA GLY A 45 -5.30 1.43 -8.06
C GLY A 45 -5.56 0.49 -9.23
N LEU A 46 -6.82 0.45 -9.65
CA LEU A 46 -7.29 -0.42 -10.72
C LEU A 46 -6.91 0.12 -12.11
N VAL A 47 -6.76 -0.80 -13.05
CA VAL A 47 -6.64 -0.47 -14.48
C VAL A 47 -8.03 -0.50 -15.11
N ASP A 48 -8.84 0.50 -14.77
CA ASP A 48 -10.26 0.59 -15.14
C ASP A 48 -10.55 1.67 -16.20
N LYS A 49 -9.58 2.55 -16.47
CA LYS A 49 -9.66 3.61 -17.49
C LYS A 49 -9.21 3.08 -18.87
N PRO A 50 -10.12 2.87 -19.85
CA PRO A 50 -9.78 2.24 -21.12
C PRO A 50 -8.73 3.03 -21.92
N GLY A 51 -7.74 2.32 -22.48
CA GLY A 51 -6.71 2.91 -23.36
C GLY A 51 -5.68 3.79 -22.64
N LYS A 52 -5.70 3.83 -21.31
CA LYS A 52 -4.78 4.64 -20.52
C LYS A 52 -3.48 3.90 -20.25
N ASP A 53 -2.36 4.63 -20.36
CA ASP A 53 -1.04 4.08 -20.06
C ASP A 53 -0.91 3.73 -18.57
N LEU A 54 -0.25 2.61 -18.26
CA LEU A 54 -0.10 2.12 -16.89
C LEU A 54 0.69 3.09 -15.99
N ARG A 55 1.67 3.83 -16.54
CA ARG A 55 2.38 4.85 -15.76
C ARG A 55 1.47 6.02 -15.45
N GLN A 56 0.56 6.38 -16.37
CA GLN A 56 -0.37 7.47 -16.14
C GLN A 56 -1.37 7.11 -15.03
N ILE A 57 -1.86 5.86 -15.02
CA ILE A 57 -2.67 5.36 -13.91
C ILE A 57 -1.86 5.40 -12.61
N ALA A 58 -0.66 4.83 -12.59
CA ALA A 58 0.20 4.84 -11.39
C ALA A 58 0.46 6.26 -10.86
N LYS A 59 0.72 7.24 -11.74
CA LYS A 59 0.90 8.64 -11.36
C LYS A 59 -0.35 9.23 -10.68
N GLU A 60 -1.53 8.92 -11.21
CA GLU A 60 -2.81 9.38 -10.64
C GLU A 60 -3.05 8.80 -9.25
N GLU A 61 -2.84 7.49 -9.09
CA GLU A 61 -2.99 6.82 -7.79
C GLU A 61 -1.97 7.34 -6.76
N ILE A 62 -0.72 7.58 -7.18
CA ILE A 62 0.31 8.19 -6.30
C ILE A 62 -0.14 9.57 -5.83
N ALA A 63 -0.67 10.40 -6.72
CA ALA A 63 -1.18 11.72 -6.35
C ALA A 63 -2.35 11.58 -5.37
N GLU A 64 -3.35 10.78 -5.70
CA GLU A 64 -4.57 10.57 -4.93
C GLU A 64 -4.31 10.01 -3.52
N GLU A 65 -3.64 8.86 -3.43
CA GLU A 65 -3.48 8.15 -2.16
C GLU A 65 -2.37 8.76 -1.31
N THR A 66 -1.28 9.25 -1.92
CA THR A 66 -0.08 9.68 -1.17
C THR A 66 0.13 11.19 -1.15
N GLY A 67 -0.57 11.93 -2.00
CA GLY A 67 -0.43 13.38 -2.12
C GLY A 67 0.80 13.85 -2.91
N TYR A 68 1.52 12.96 -3.58
CA TYR A 68 2.73 13.29 -4.35
C TYR A 68 2.47 13.33 -5.85
N ASP A 69 2.95 14.39 -6.51
CA ASP A 69 2.91 14.48 -7.97
C ASP A 69 4.27 14.17 -8.60
N VAL A 70 4.37 13.02 -9.27
CA VAL A 70 5.64 12.53 -9.84
C VAL A 70 5.70 12.69 -11.36
N PRO A 71 6.83 13.12 -11.96
CA PRO A 71 6.99 13.13 -13.40
C PRO A 71 6.78 11.73 -14.00
N LEU A 72 6.09 11.64 -15.14
CA LEU A 72 5.74 10.35 -15.75
C LEU A 72 6.97 9.52 -16.16
N ASP A 73 8.04 10.20 -16.58
CA ASP A 73 9.34 9.63 -16.95
C ASP A 73 10.16 9.15 -15.76
N SER A 74 9.83 9.59 -14.53
CA SER A 74 10.45 9.10 -13.30
C SER A 74 9.94 7.73 -12.86
N LEU A 75 8.80 7.26 -13.41
CA LEU A 75 8.20 5.97 -13.07
C LEU A 75 8.94 4.80 -13.76
N GLN A 76 9.70 4.08 -12.95
CA GLN A 76 10.45 2.90 -13.35
C GLN A 76 9.61 1.64 -13.15
N VAL A 77 9.47 0.83 -14.20
CA VAL A 77 8.84 -0.49 -14.07
C VAL A 77 9.77 -1.39 -13.25
N VAL A 78 9.25 -1.97 -12.17
CA VAL A 78 9.98 -2.93 -11.34
C VAL A 78 9.76 -4.35 -11.86
N THR A 79 8.50 -4.77 -11.94
CA THR A 79 8.09 -6.10 -12.38
C THR A 79 6.58 -6.15 -12.62
N ALA A 80 6.07 -7.30 -13.08
CA ALA A 80 4.65 -7.62 -13.05
C ALA A 80 4.44 -9.05 -12.52
N ALA A 81 3.35 -9.27 -11.79
CA ALA A 81 3.00 -10.55 -11.20
C ALA A 81 1.48 -10.82 -11.30
N LEU A 82 1.08 -12.09 -11.22
CA LEU A 82 -0.31 -12.47 -11.01
C LEU A 82 -0.56 -12.57 -9.51
N THR A 83 -1.57 -11.86 -9.02
CA THR A 83 -2.01 -11.86 -7.62
C THR A 83 -3.32 -12.63 -7.50
N SER A 84 -3.65 -13.02 -6.27
CA SER A 84 -4.90 -13.74 -5.97
C SER A 84 -5.14 -14.93 -6.92
N VAL A 85 -4.10 -15.72 -7.21
CA VAL A 85 -4.10 -16.76 -8.25
C VAL A 85 -5.13 -17.87 -8.05
N GLY A 86 -5.59 -18.08 -6.81
CA GLY A 86 -6.68 -19.01 -6.49
C GLY A 86 -8.08 -18.39 -6.54
N ILE A 87 -8.20 -17.10 -6.86
CA ILE A 87 -9.47 -16.34 -6.83
C ILE A 87 -9.71 -15.61 -8.14
N SER A 88 -8.79 -14.73 -8.57
CA SER A 88 -8.97 -13.86 -9.73
C SER A 88 -7.83 -13.90 -10.74
N GLY A 89 -6.61 -14.24 -10.33
CA GLY A 89 -5.43 -14.17 -11.21
C GLY A 89 -5.15 -12.76 -11.74
N ALA A 90 -5.48 -11.72 -10.96
CA ALA A 90 -5.32 -10.34 -11.37
C ALA A 90 -3.85 -10.00 -11.66
N LYS A 91 -3.58 -9.38 -12.81
CA LYS A 91 -2.23 -8.93 -13.16
C LYS A 91 -1.93 -7.59 -12.49
N GLN A 92 -0.89 -7.55 -11.67
CA GLN A 92 -0.39 -6.33 -11.03
C GLN A 92 0.96 -5.93 -11.63
N THR A 93 1.12 -4.67 -12.03
CA THR A 93 2.41 -4.10 -12.48
C THR A 93 2.93 -3.17 -11.40
N LEU A 94 4.16 -3.38 -10.94
CA LEU A 94 4.79 -2.58 -9.89
C LEU A 94 5.71 -1.53 -10.50
N PHE A 95 5.60 -0.30 -9.99
CA PHE A 95 6.47 0.82 -10.34
C PHE A 95 7.25 1.32 -9.13
N TYR A 96 8.38 1.96 -9.40
CA TYR A 96 9.18 2.71 -8.43
C TYR A 96 9.35 4.15 -8.92
N ALA A 97 9.21 5.10 -8.01
CA ALA A 97 9.57 6.49 -8.21
C ALA A 97 10.25 7.02 -6.94
N GLN A 98 11.29 7.83 -7.12
CA GLN A 98 11.87 8.61 -6.02
C GLN A 98 11.12 9.93 -5.92
N VAL A 99 10.72 10.30 -4.71
CA VAL A 99 9.98 11.55 -4.43
C VAL A 99 10.76 12.45 -3.49
N ASN A 100 10.40 13.73 -3.47
CA ASN A 100 10.84 14.72 -2.49
C ASN A 100 9.67 15.61 -2.07
N GLU A 101 9.80 16.32 -0.95
CA GLU A 101 8.72 17.16 -0.39
C GLU A 101 8.23 18.27 -1.33
N GLY A 102 9.06 18.74 -2.27
CA GLY A 102 8.65 19.72 -3.28
C GLY A 102 7.60 19.19 -4.27
N GLN A 103 7.38 17.87 -4.29
CA GLN A 103 6.37 17.21 -5.11
C GLN A 103 5.06 16.95 -4.36
N ARG A 104 4.98 17.28 -3.06
CA ARG A 104 3.78 17.05 -2.27
C ARG A 104 2.75 18.14 -2.53
N ILE A 105 1.60 17.75 -3.08
CA ILE A 105 0.50 18.64 -3.47
C ILE A 105 -0.68 18.62 -2.49
N HIS A 106 -0.83 17.55 -1.68
CA HIS A 106 -1.76 17.47 -0.55
C HIS A 106 -1.34 16.37 0.44
N ALA A 107 -2.20 16.06 1.41
CA ALA A 107 -1.88 15.11 2.47
C ALA A 107 -1.89 13.63 2.05
N GLY A 108 -2.43 13.30 0.87
CA GLY A 108 -2.92 11.96 0.51
C GLY A 108 -4.32 11.71 1.08
N GLY A 109 -4.78 10.46 1.06
CA GLY A 109 -6.03 10.06 1.70
C GLY A 109 -6.92 9.09 0.92
N GLY A 110 -6.71 8.98 -0.39
CA GLY A 110 -7.65 8.29 -1.28
C GLY A 110 -8.88 9.15 -1.59
N LYS A 111 -9.87 8.57 -2.26
CA LYS A 111 -11.17 9.21 -2.53
C LYS A 111 -12.25 8.83 -1.50
N GLU A 112 -12.62 9.79 -0.66
CA GLU A 112 -13.70 9.65 0.34
C GLU A 112 -15.04 9.28 -0.31
N ASP A 113 -15.36 9.85 -1.47
CA ASP A 113 -16.59 9.54 -2.23
C ASP A 113 -16.63 8.09 -2.75
N GLU A 114 -15.47 7.42 -2.82
CA GLU A 114 -15.33 6.01 -3.18
C GLU A 114 -15.21 5.10 -1.94
N GLY A 115 -15.35 5.68 -0.74
CA GLY A 115 -15.25 4.99 0.54
C GLY A 115 -13.81 4.68 0.95
N GLU A 116 -12.83 5.36 0.37
CA GLU A 116 -11.42 5.18 0.72
C GLU A 116 -11.05 6.06 1.91
N ALA A 117 -10.39 5.43 2.89
CA ALA A 117 -9.81 6.10 4.05
C ALA A 117 -8.39 5.55 4.24
N ILE A 118 -7.41 6.28 3.71
CA ILE A 118 -6.04 5.81 3.56
C ILE A 118 -5.07 6.69 4.34
N ASP A 119 -4.27 6.07 5.20
CA ASP A 119 -3.17 6.72 5.89
C ASP A 119 -1.89 6.64 5.04
N VAL A 120 -1.25 7.78 4.80
CA VAL A 120 0.09 7.81 4.19
C VAL A 120 1.14 7.50 5.25
N VAL A 121 1.90 6.43 5.05
CA VAL A 121 2.91 5.96 5.99
C VAL A 121 4.31 6.11 5.39
N GLY A 122 5.16 6.84 6.11
CA GLY A 122 6.60 6.86 5.89
C GLY A 122 7.27 5.75 6.71
N LEU A 123 7.99 4.84 6.04
CA LEU A 123 8.79 3.80 6.70
C LEU A 123 10.26 4.21 6.71
N PRO A 124 10.87 4.48 7.88
CA PRO A 124 12.28 4.83 7.97
C PRO A 124 13.19 3.71 7.44
N LEU A 125 14.29 4.09 6.77
CA LEU A 125 15.26 3.14 6.21
C LEU A 125 15.91 2.24 7.29
N SER A 126 16.01 2.72 8.52
CA SER A 126 16.50 1.94 9.67
C SER A 126 15.51 0.87 10.14
N GLN A 127 14.24 0.96 9.75
CA GLN A 127 13.17 0.06 10.20
C GLN A 127 12.77 -0.97 9.15
N LEU A 128 13.37 -0.98 7.95
CA LEU A 128 12.99 -1.91 6.88
C LEU A 128 13.05 -3.38 7.32
N ASP A 129 14.08 -3.75 8.07
CA ASP A 129 14.28 -5.15 8.50
C ASP A 129 13.32 -5.55 9.61
N ALA A 130 13.06 -4.65 10.55
CA ALA A 130 12.03 -4.85 11.57
C ALA A 130 10.65 -5.00 10.92
N PHE A 131 10.31 -4.11 9.97
CA PHE A 131 9.04 -4.16 9.26
C PHE A 131 8.83 -5.47 8.47
N ILE A 132 9.87 -5.94 7.77
CA ILE A 132 9.81 -7.22 7.03
C ILE A 132 9.67 -8.40 7.98
N ALA A 133 10.43 -8.42 9.09
CA ALA A 133 10.52 -9.57 9.99
C ALA A 133 9.36 -9.67 10.99
N ASP A 134 8.65 -8.57 11.25
CA ASP A 134 7.50 -8.56 12.14
C ASP A 134 6.40 -9.48 11.59
N VAL A 135 6.04 -10.52 12.34
CA VAL A 135 5.03 -11.51 11.91
C VAL A 135 3.61 -11.10 12.29
N ASP A 136 3.46 -10.17 13.23
CA ASP A 136 2.18 -9.76 13.79
C ASP A 136 1.61 -8.54 13.04
N LEU A 137 2.47 -7.74 12.39
CA LEU A 137 2.04 -6.59 11.60
C LEU A 137 1.37 -7.03 10.27
N PRO A 138 0.10 -6.70 10.00
CA PRO A 138 -0.56 -7.10 8.76
C PRO A 138 0.03 -6.38 7.55
N LYS A 139 0.58 -7.13 6.59
CA LYS A 139 1.26 -6.60 5.40
C LYS A 139 0.78 -7.30 4.15
N SER A 140 0.57 -6.58 3.06
CA SER A 140 0.30 -7.23 1.78
C SER A 140 1.57 -7.89 1.23
N PRO A 141 1.46 -9.02 0.49
CA PRO A 141 2.61 -9.63 -0.19
C PRO A 141 3.33 -8.65 -1.16
N GLY A 142 2.56 -7.78 -1.82
CA GLY A 142 3.11 -6.71 -2.66
C GLY A 142 3.91 -5.69 -1.86
N GLY A 143 3.43 -5.29 -0.67
CA GLY A 143 4.16 -4.45 0.28
C GLY A 143 5.50 -5.05 0.70
N LEU A 144 5.48 -6.32 1.14
CA LEU A 144 6.70 -7.06 1.50
C LEU A 144 7.69 -7.13 0.34
N PHE A 145 7.23 -7.49 -0.86
CA PHE A 145 8.10 -7.55 -2.04
C PHE A 145 8.67 -6.18 -2.39
N GLY A 146 7.85 -5.12 -2.40
CA GLY A 146 8.30 -3.77 -2.72
C GLY A 146 9.40 -3.27 -1.78
N VAL A 147 9.25 -3.51 -0.47
CA VAL A 147 10.28 -3.14 0.52
C VAL A 147 11.54 -3.99 0.35
N ALA A 148 11.41 -5.31 0.17
CA ALA A 148 12.54 -6.20 -0.04
C ALA A 148 13.32 -5.87 -1.32
N TRP A 149 12.62 -5.61 -2.42
CA TRP A 149 13.20 -5.18 -3.69
C TRP A 149 13.93 -3.84 -3.54
N PHE A 150 13.30 -2.85 -2.91
CA PHE A 150 13.93 -1.55 -2.65
C PHE A 150 15.23 -1.72 -1.85
N LYS A 151 15.21 -2.53 -0.78
CA LYS A 151 16.37 -2.83 0.04
C LYS A 151 17.49 -3.49 -0.76
N ALA A 152 17.17 -4.42 -1.65
CA ALA A 152 18.14 -5.17 -2.44
C ALA A 152 18.71 -4.37 -3.63
N THR A 153 17.91 -3.50 -4.25
CA THR A 153 18.24 -2.88 -5.54
C THR A 153 18.52 -1.39 -5.43
N VAL A 154 17.70 -0.64 -4.70
CA VAL A 154 17.78 0.83 -4.68
C VAL A 154 18.64 1.33 -3.52
N LEU A 155 18.42 0.80 -2.31
CA LEU A 155 19.10 1.25 -1.11
C LEU A 155 20.64 1.25 -1.21
N PRO A 156 21.32 0.25 -1.82
CA PRO A 156 22.76 0.29 -2.01
C PRO A 156 23.23 1.48 -2.86
N THR A 157 22.43 1.89 -3.85
CA THR A 157 22.76 3.02 -4.74
C THR A 157 22.65 4.37 -4.04
N LEU A 158 21.82 4.48 -2.99
CA LEU A 158 21.69 5.68 -2.19
C LEU A 158 22.88 5.85 -1.23
N LYS A 159 23.41 4.74 -0.71
CA LYS A 159 24.59 4.75 0.18
C LYS A 159 25.87 5.12 -0.55
N ASN A 160 25.97 4.81 -1.83
CA ASN A 160 27.14 5.14 -2.67
C ASN A 160 27.17 6.59 -3.17
N LYS A 161 26.16 7.41 -2.81
CA LYS A 161 26.07 8.84 -3.18
C LYS A 161 26.49 9.80 -2.05
N ASN A 162 26.93 9.27 -0.91
CA ASN A 162 27.49 9.99 0.23
C ASN A 162 28.95 9.60 0.44
#